data_AF-A0A814E7F0-F1
#
_entry.id   AF-A0A814E7F0-F1
#
_cell.length_a   1.000
_cell.length_b   1.000
_cell.length_c   1.000
_cell.angle_alpha   90.00
_cell.angle_beta   90.00
_cell.angle_gamma   90.00
#
_symmetry.space_group_name_H-M   'P 1'
#
loop_
_entity.id
_entity.type
_entity.pdbx_description
1 polymer ?
#
loop_
_entity_poly.entity_id
_entity_poly.type
_entity_poly.pdbx_seq_one_letter_code
_entity_poly.pdbx_strand_id
1 'polypeptide(L)'
;MSPNVHPIIYDCKKDQEERVSYLQQHIEKTLDGDLLPEMAVVEELIEPQKRSGDIDADYTVCGFVLNGKFFPTSISLCGTENGAYIEQWTSSSPADLQDSLTIWQMMFDTYSLMIDLEATEFGYMNGLYAGDLFITKDGQLKQRDWNIRRGGRSSPETGRKNE
;
A
#
# COMPACT_ATOMS: atom_id res chain seq x y z
N MET A 1 -6.85 -3.89 13.73
CA MET A 1 -8.17 -3.57 14.33
C MET A 1 -9.11 -3.21 13.20
N SER A 2 -10.31 -3.79 13.11
CA SER A 2 -11.28 -3.47 12.05
C SER A 2 -12.36 -2.51 12.58
N PRO A 3 -12.95 -1.63 11.74
CA PRO A 3 -14.02 -0.73 12.18
C PRO A 3 -15.28 -1.44 12.67
N ASN A 4 -15.55 -2.65 12.16
CA ASN A 4 -16.70 -3.44 12.60
C ASN A 4 -16.53 -4.01 14.02
N VAL A 5 -15.29 -4.24 14.46
CA VAL A 5 -14.97 -4.79 15.77
C VAL A 5 -14.60 -3.69 16.77
N HIS A 6 -14.00 -2.60 16.30
CA HIS A 6 -13.56 -1.46 17.11
C HIS A 6 -14.12 -0.12 16.59
N PRO A 7 -15.45 0.04 16.48
CA PRO A 7 -16.07 1.20 15.82
C PRO A 7 -15.72 2.52 16.48
N ILE A 8 -15.48 2.51 17.80
CA ILE A 8 -15.10 3.70 18.56
C ILE A 8 -13.84 4.38 18.01
N ILE A 9 -12.83 3.61 17.55
CA ILE A 9 -11.57 4.16 17.04
C ILE A 9 -11.80 5.02 15.80
N TYR A 10 -12.80 4.68 14.98
CA TYR A 10 -13.06 5.29 13.68
C TYR A 10 -14.20 6.32 13.69
N ASP A 11 -14.90 6.49 14.82
CA ASP A 11 -15.99 7.48 14.94
C ASP A 11 -15.43 8.89 15.17
N CYS A 12 -15.44 9.72 14.13
CA CYS A 12 -14.95 11.11 14.22
C CYS A 12 -15.83 12.04 15.06
N LYS A 13 -17.01 11.58 15.50
CA LYS A 13 -17.88 12.31 16.43
C LYS A 13 -17.51 12.05 17.90
N LYS A 14 -16.71 11.01 18.15
CA LYS A 14 -16.17 10.70 19.47
C LYS A 14 -14.96 11.58 19.79
N ASP A 15 -14.81 11.87 21.07
CA ASP A 15 -13.68 12.65 21.57
C ASP A 15 -12.34 11.97 21.24
N GLN A 16 -11.33 12.76 20.89
CA GLN A 16 -10.04 12.24 20.49
C GLN A 16 -9.34 11.47 21.64
N GLU A 17 -9.41 11.97 22.87
CA GLU A 17 -8.81 11.31 24.03
C GLU A 17 -9.55 10.00 24.36
N GLU A 18 -10.87 9.96 24.22
CA GLU A 18 -11.68 8.74 24.36
C GLU A 18 -11.23 7.67 23.36
N ARG A 19 -11.04 8.05 22.09
CA ARG A 19 -10.60 7.15 21.01
C ARG A 19 -9.19 6.62 21.24
N VAL A 20 -8.26 7.49 21.65
CA VAL A 20 -6.87 7.12 21.97
C VAL A 20 -6.80 6.21 23.19
N SER A 21 -7.56 6.52 24.25
CA SER A 21 -7.59 5.71 25.46
C SER A 21 -8.11 4.29 25.19
N TYR A 22 -9.14 4.14 24.36
CA TYR A 22 -9.62 2.82 23.94
C TYR A 22 -8.54 2.04 23.18
N LEU A 23 -7.83 2.71 22.25
CA LEU A 23 -6.76 2.10 21.48
C LEU A 23 -5.64 1.60 22.39
N GLN A 24 -5.17 2.44 23.32
CA GLN A 24 -4.13 2.08 24.29
C GLN A 24 -4.55 0.87 25.14
N GLN A 25 -5.74 0.90 25.72
CA GLN A 25 -6.25 -0.22 26.54
C GLN A 25 -6.35 -1.52 25.74
N HIS A 26 -6.72 -1.46 24.45
CA HIS A 26 -6.78 -2.64 23.62
C HIS A 26 -5.39 -3.20 23.32
N ILE A 27 -4.42 -2.33 23.00
CA ILE A 27 -3.03 -2.73 22.74
C ILE A 27 -2.43 -3.36 24.01
N GLU A 28 -2.55 -2.70 25.17
CA GLU A 28 -2.05 -3.20 26.47
C GLU A 28 -2.64 -4.56 26.86
N LYS A 29 -3.91 -4.82 26.51
CA LYS A 29 -4.56 -6.11 26.77
C LYS A 29 -4.14 -7.22 25.81
N THR A 30 -3.66 -6.86 24.62
CA THR A 30 -3.45 -7.82 23.51
C THR A 30 -1.97 -8.12 23.29
N LEU A 31 -1.07 -7.21 23.67
CA LEU A 31 0.37 -7.41 23.59
C LEU A 31 0.92 -7.78 24.97
N ASP A 32 1.49 -8.99 25.10
CA ASP A 32 2.29 -9.37 26.26
C ASP A 32 3.68 -8.69 26.17
N GLY A 33 3.90 -7.59 26.91
CA GLY A 33 5.24 -7.08 27.21
C GLY A 33 5.50 -5.58 26.99
N ASP A 34 6.70 -5.14 27.37
CA ASP A 34 7.20 -3.74 27.40
C ASP A 34 7.43 -3.09 26.01
N LEU A 35 6.91 -3.68 24.92
CA LEU A 35 7.14 -3.24 23.54
C LEU A 35 5.89 -2.59 22.94
N LEU A 36 5.35 -1.61 23.65
CA LEU A 36 4.35 -0.71 23.06
C LEU A 36 5.04 0.18 22.00
N PRO A 37 4.43 0.41 20.84
CA PRO A 37 4.98 1.33 19.86
C PRO A 37 5.02 2.75 20.46
N GLU A 38 6.12 3.47 20.27
CA GLU A 38 6.26 4.87 20.72
C GLU A 38 5.29 5.81 19.98
N MET A 39 4.80 5.39 18.81
CA MET A 39 3.86 6.14 17.98
C MET A 39 2.94 5.19 17.23
N ALA A 40 1.67 5.56 17.13
CA ALA A 40 0.69 4.93 16.26
C ALA A 40 0.09 5.98 15.32
N VAL A 41 -0.04 5.62 14.04
CA VAL A 41 -0.74 6.44 13.06
C VAL A 41 -2.16 5.88 12.90
N VAL A 42 -3.15 6.76 12.94
CA VAL A 42 -4.56 6.43 12.67
C VAL A 42 -4.98 7.13 11.39
N GLU A 43 -5.35 6.35 10.38
CA GLU A 43 -5.70 6.82 9.05
C GLU A 43 -7.14 6.45 8.67
N GLU A 44 -7.63 6.99 7.55
CA GLU A 44 -8.94 6.61 7.01
C GLU A 44 -8.95 5.13 6.59
N LEU A 45 -10.06 4.43 6.84
CA LEU A 45 -10.23 3.11 6.25
C LEU A 45 -10.53 3.29 4.76
N ILE A 46 -9.61 2.84 3.91
CA ILE A 46 -9.83 2.77 2.47
C ILE A 46 -10.66 1.54 2.14
N GLU A 47 -11.74 1.73 1.37
CA GLU A 47 -12.49 0.63 0.75
C GLU A 47 -11.95 0.38 -0.67
N PRO A 48 -11.09 -0.63 -0.87
CA PRO A 48 -10.56 -0.94 -2.19
C PRO A 48 -11.67 -1.49 -3.10
N GLN A 49 -11.42 -1.39 -4.40
CA GLN A 49 -12.18 -2.14 -5.39
C GLN A 49 -12.02 -3.64 -5.15
N LYS A 50 -13.08 -4.39 -5.44
CA LYS A 50 -13.06 -5.84 -5.38
C LYS A 50 -12.77 -6.45 -6.73
N ARG A 51 -11.91 -7.46 -6.74
CA ARG A 51 -11.58 -8.29 -7.90
C ARG A 51 -12.44 -9.54 -7.93
N SER A 52 -12.38 -10.25 -9.06
CA SER A 52 -13.03 -11.56 -9.20
C SER A 52 -12.64 -12.46 -8.02
N GLY A 53 -13.63 -13.09 -7.38
CA GLY A 53 -13.41 -13.86 -6.15
C GLY A 53 -13.67 -13.09 -4.85
N ASP A 54 -14.19 -11.87 -4.92
CA ASP A 54 -14.52 -11.01 -3.76
C ASP A 54 -13.30 -10.49 -2.98
N ILE A 55 -12.18 -10.35 -3.69
CA ILE A 55 -10.86 -10.06 -3.12
C ILE A 55 -10.56 -8.57 -3.20
N ASP A 56 -10.11 -7.99 -2.10
CA ASP A 56 -9.74 -6.58 -2.01
C ASP A 56 -8.42 -6.33 -2.78
N ALA A 57 -8.44 -5.35 -3.69
CA ALA A 57 -7.32 -5.06 -4.58
C ALA A 57 -6.26 -4.17 -3.94
N ASP A 58 -5.18 -4.78 -3.46
CA ASP A 58 -3.97 -4.11 -2.97
C ASP A 58 -2.86 -4.24 -4.02
N TYR A 59 -2.25 -3.13 -4.45
CA TYR A 59 -1.26 -3.12 -5.52
C TYR A 59 0.11 -2.73 -5.00
N THR A 60 1.12 -3.51 -5.39
CA THR A 60 2.52 -3.13 -5.24
C THR A 60 3.09 -2.70 -6.59
N VAL A 61 3.56 -1.47 -6.67
CA VAL A 61 4.32 -0.94 -7.81
C VAL A 61 5.80 -0.99 -7.47
N CYS A 62 6.63 -1.54 -8.36
CA CYS A 62 8.06 -1.68 -8.13
C CYS A 62 8.90 -1.12 -9.26
N GLY A 63 10.06 -0.55 -8.91
CA GLY A 63 11.04 -0.06 -9.85
C GLY A 63 12.41 0.18 -9.22
N PHE A 64 13.34 0.61 -10.06
CA PHE A 64 14.64 1.09 -9.61
C PHE A 64 14.69 2.61 -9.69
N VAL A 65 15.44 3.22 -8.79
CA VAL A 65 15.73 4.64 -8.79
C VAL A 65 17.18 4.84 -9.21
N LEU A 66 17.41 5.72 -10.17
CA LEU A 66 18.76 6.12 -10.60
C LEU A 66 18.82 7.63 -10.73
N ASN A 67 19.79 8.23 -10.04
CA ASN A 67 19.95 9.68 -9.95
C ASN A 67 18.65 10.43 -9.64
N GLY A 68 17.87 9.91 -8.68
CA GLY A 68 16.61 10.50 -8.23
C GLY A 68 15.45 10.32 -9.21
N LYS A 69 15.57 9.47 -10.23
CA LYS A 69 14.49 9.18 -11.19
C LYS A 69 13.98 7.77 -11.04
N PHE A 70 12.67 7.61 -11.04
CA PHE A 70 12.02 6.31 -10.98
C PHE A 70 11.96 5.63 -12.36
N PHE A 71 12.28 4.35 -12.39
CA PHE A 71 12.15 3.48 -13.54
C PHE A 71 11.26 2.30 -13.16
N PRO A 72 9.96 2.37 -13.48
CA PRO A 72 9.01 1.32 -13.13
C PRO A 72 9.33 0.02 -13.86
N THR A 73 9.14 -1.11 -13.18
CA THR A 73 9.44 -2.45 -13.70
C THR A 73 8.26 -3.40 -13.68
N SER A 74 7.43 -3.33 -12.64
CA SER A 74 6.32 -4.26 -12.45
C SER A 74 5.22 -3.69 -11.56
N ILE A 75 4.03 -4.25 -11.72
CA ILE A 75 2.88 -4.08 -10.83
C ILE A 75 2.44 -5.48 -10.41
N SER A 76 2.21 -5.67 -9.12
CA SER A 76 1.63 -6.91 -8.58
C SER A 76 0.34 -6.59 -7.86
N LEU A 77 -0.68 -7.41 -8.09
CA LEU A 77 -1.91 -7.41 -7.30
C LEU A 77 -1.71 -8.39 -6.14
N CYS A 78 -1.83 -7.90 -4.92
CA CYS A 78 -1.86 -8.67 -3.70
C CYS A 78 -3.32 -8.83 -3.27
N GLY A 79 -3.84 -10.05 -3.31
CA GLY A 79 -5.19 -10.34 -2.86
C GLY A 79 -5.27 -10.29 -1.34
N THR A 80 -6.22 -9.53 -0.81
CA THR A 80 -6.49 -9.48 0.64
C THR A 80 -7.91 -9.90 0.98
N GLU A 81 -8.04 -10.58 2.11
CA GLU A 81 -9.31 -10.94 2.76
C GLU A 81 -9.23 -10.50 4.23
N ASN A 82 -10.14 -9.63 4.67
CA ASN A 82 -10.13 -9.06 6.02
C ASN A 82 -8.79 -8.41 6.43
N GLY A 83 -8.09 -7.78 5.48
CA GLY A 83 -6.78 -7.18 5.68
C GLY A 83 -5.61 -8.18 5.80
N ALA A 84 -5.88 -9.49 5.67
CA ALA A 84 -4.87 -10.52 5.57
C ALA A 84 -4.59 -10.83 4.10
N TYR A 85 -3.32 -10.94 3.74
CA TYR A 85 -2.94 -11.35 2.40
C TYR A 85 -3.18 -12.84 2.19
N ILE A 86 -3.93 -13.18 1.15
CA ILE A 86 -4.28 -14.56 0.81
C ILE A 86 -3.52 -15.04 -0.43
N GLU A 87 -3.20 -14.14 -1.37
CA GLU A 87 -2.50 -14.50 -2.60
C GLU A 87 -1.83 -13.29 -3.29
N GLN A 88 -1.07 -13.58 -4.34
CA GLN A 88 -0.39 -12.58 -5.15
C GLN A 88 -0.41 -12.98 -6.63
N TRP A 89 -0.73 -12.02 -7.50
CA TRP A 89 -0.61 -12.12 -8.94
C TRP A 89 0.35 -11.07 -9.47
N THR A 90 1.45 -11.53 -10.07
CA THR A 90 2.35 -10.69 -10.84
C THR A 90 2.07 -10.93 -12.31
N SER A 91 1.73 -9.87 -13.04
CA SER A 91 1.60 -9.94 -14.50
C SER A 91 2.44 -8.84 -15.15
N SER A 92 2.89 -9.11 -16.39
CA SER A 92 3.49 -8.13 -17.28
C SER A 92 2.46 -7.37 -18.13
N SER A 93 1.16 -7.69 -18.02
CA SER A 93 0.08 -7.13 -18.81
C SER A 93 -1.08 -6.66 -17.91
N PRO A 94 -1.58 -5.42 -18.08
CA PRO A 94 -2.77 -4.94 -17.38
C PRO A 94 -3.98 -5.84 -17.59
N ALA A 95 -4.16 -6.36 -18.80
CA ALA A 95 -5.32 -7.16 -19.15
C ALA A 95 -5.43 -8.45 -18.31
N ASP A 96 -4.31 -9.03 -17.90
CA ASP A 96 -4.29 -10.26 -17.10
C ASP A 96 -4.81 -10.02 -15.67
N LEU A 97 -4.68 -8.79 -15.17
CA LEU A 97 -5.23 -8.36 -13.88
C LEU A 97 -6.61 -7.70 -14.03
N GLN A 98 -7.20 -7.75 -15.24
CA GLN A 98 -8.44 -7.05 -15.60
C GLN A 98 -8.32 -5.53 -15.37
N ASP A 99 -7.14 -4.99 -15.66
CA ASP A 99 -6.81 -3.58 -15.57
C ASP A 99 -6.72 -2.92 -16.94
N SER A 100 -6.88 -1.60 -16.97
CA SER A 100 -6.59 -0.80 -18.16
C SER A 100 -5.12 -0.38 -18.20
N LEU A 101 -4.59 -0.11 -19.40
CA LEU A 101 -3.27 0.49 -19.52
C LEU A 101 -3.21 1.86 -18.81
N THR A 102 -4.31 2.61 -18.84
CA THR A 102 -4.42 3.92 -18.20
C THR A 102 -4.22 3.83 -16.68
N ILE A 103 -4.84 2.86 -16.00
CA ILE A 103 -4.71 2.76 -14.54
C ILE A 103 -3.28 2.35 -14.14
N TRP A 104 -2.62 1.50 -14.93
CA TRP A 104 -1.21 1.16 -14.73
C TRP A 104 -0.30 2.37 -14.93
N GLN A 105 -0.56 3.19 -15.96
CA GLN A 105 0.19 4.42 -16.17
C GLN A 105 0.03 5.38 -14.99
N MET A 106 -1.20 5.56 -14.48
CA MET A 106 -1.46 6.40 -13.30
C MET A 106 -0.72 5.89 -12.05
N MET A 107 -0.65 4.58 -11.85
CA MET A 107 0.12 3.99 -10.75
C MET A 107 1.62 4.28 -10.87
N PHE A 108 2.20 4.13 -12.07
CA PHE A 108 3.60 4.48 -12.30
C PHE A 108 3.88 5.98 -12.17
N ASP A 109 2.99 6.84 -12.66
CA ASP A 109 3.13 8.29 -12.57
C ASP A 109 3.08 8.75 -11.10
N THR A 110 2.19 8.14 -10.30
CA THR A 110 2.09 8.39 -8.85
C THR A 110 3.42 8.13 -8.16
N TYR A 111 4.07 6.98 -8.43
CA TYR A 111 5.35 6.67 -7.80
C TYR A 111 6.55 7.38 -8.40
N SER A 112 6.46 7.82 -9.66
CA SER A 112 7.44 8.76 -10.22
C SER A 112 7.43 10.07 -9.44
N LEU A 113 6.24 10.63 -9.17
CA LEU A 113 6.09 11.84 -8.36
C LEU A 113 6.60 11.64 -6.93
N MET A 114 6.30 10.50 -6.29
CA MET A 114 6.82 10.21 -4.95
C MET A 114 8.34 10.16 -4.93
N ILE A 115 8.97 9.51 -5.91
CA ILE A 115 10.44 9.46 -6.00
C ILE A 115 11.05 10.83 -6.25
N ASP A 116 10.42 11.66 -7.08
CA ASP A 116 10.90 13.03 -7.29
C ASP A 116 10.92 13.79 -5.95
N LEU A 117 9.88 13.66 -5.13
CA LEU A 117 9.83 14.24 -3.78
C LEU A 117 10.88 13.64 -2.84
N GLU A 118 11.03 12.31 -2.84
CA GLU A 118 12.02 11.61 -2.01
C GLU A 118 13.46 11.99 -2.37
N ALA A 119 13.73 12.19 -3.65
CA ALA A 119 15.01 12.66 -4.15
C ALA A 119 15.28 14.11 -3.73
N THR A 120 14.29 15.00 -3.83
CA THR A 120 14.48 16.43 -3.49
C THR A 120 14.54 16.68 -1.99
N GLU A 121 13.70 16.03 -1.20
CA GLU A 121 13.56 16.30 0.24
C GLU A 121 14.52 15.46 1.08
N PHE A 122 14.78 14.20 0.69
CA PHE A 122 15.51 13.24 1.51
C PHE A 122 16.80 12.73 0.84
N GLY A 123 17.09 13.15 -0.39
CA GLY A 123 18.30 12.75 -1.10
C GLY A 123 18.31 11.29 -1.52
N TYR A 124 17.15 10.67 -1.73
CA TYR A 124 17.06 9.29 -2.20
C TYR A 124 17.40 9.19 -3.70
N MET A 125 18.68 8.95 -4.00
CA MET A 125 19.17 9.04 -5.37
C MET A 125 19.24 7.70 -6.11
N ASN A 126 19.52 6.60 -5.42
CA ASN A 126 19.74 5.31 -6.09
C ASN A 126 19.26 4.15 -5.21
N GLY A 127 18.56 3.18 -5.80
CA GLY A 127 18.15 1.96 -5.10
C GLY A 127 16.91 1.29 -5.68
N LEU A 128 16.29 0.44 -4.88
CA LEU A 128 15.01 -0.20 -5.19
C LEU A 128 13.88 0.52 -4.46
N TYR A 129 12.73 0.59 -5.12
CA TYR A 129 11.54 1.19 -4.53
C TYR A 129 10.33 0.30 -4.81
N ALA A 130 9.56 0.07 -3.75
CA ALA A 130 8.29 -0.65 -3.81
C ALA A 130 7.25 0.14 -3.04
N GLY A 131 6.16 0.52 -3.70
CA GLY A 131 5.08 1.27 -3.08
C GLY A 131 3.77 0.52 -3.19
N ASP A 132 3.03 0.49 -2.08
CA ASP A 132 1.73 -0.17 -1.98
C ASP A 132 0.60 0.87 -2.04
N LEU A 133 -0.40 0.60 -2.87
CA LEU A 133 -1.58 1.46 -3.03
C LEU A 133 -2.86 0.63 -3.17
N PHE A 134 -3.97 1.25 -2.79
CA PHE A 134 -5.30 0.80 -3.13
C PHE A 134 -5.82 1.58 -4.33
N ILE A 135 -6.69 0.93 -5.10
CA ILE A 135 -7.61 1.62 -5.99
C ILE A 135 -8.99 1.52 -5.35
N THR A 136 -9.62 2.65 -5.09
CA THR A 136 -10.94 2.71 -4.45
C THR A 136 -12.05 2.29 -5.40
N LYS A 137 -13.25 2.03 -4.87
CA LYS A 137 -14.45 1.70 -5.67
C LYS A 137 -14.82 2.77 -6.71
N ASP A 138 -14.46 4.04 -6.47
CA ASP A 138 -14.66 5.16 -7.39
C ASP A 138 -13.44 5.43 -8.31
N GLY A 139 -12.43 4.56 -8.28
CA GLY A 139 -11.28 4.59 -9.19
C GLY A 139 -10.16 5.55 -8.78
N GLN A 140 -10.14 6.03 -7.53
CA GLN A 140 -9.05 6.83 -6.99
C GLN A 140 -7.89 5.96 -6.54
N LEU A 141 -6.66 6.46 -6.73
CA LEU A 141 -5.45 5.82 -6.22
C LEU A 141 -5.15 6.38 -4.84
N LYS A 142 -5.03 5.49 -3.84
CA LYS A 142 -4.75 5.83 -2.45
C LYS A 142 -3.48 5.11 -2.02
N GLN A 143 -2.41 5.87 -1.85
CA GLN A 143 -1.13 5.34 -1.37
C GLN A 143 -1.29 4.86 0.08
N ARG A 144 -0.74 3.68 0.38
CA ARG A 144 -0.84 3.01 1.68
C ARG A 144 0.51 3.01 2.41
N ASP A 145 1.51 2.36 1.82
CA ASP A 145 2.89 2.43 2.33
C ASP A 145 3.92 2.43 1.19
N TRP A 146 5.19 2.57 1.54
CA TRP A 146 6.30 2.35 0.61
C TRP A 146 7.53 1.85 1.34
N ASN A 147 8.43 1.26 0.56
CA ASN A 147 9.62 0.59 1.02
C ASN A 147 10.81 0.96 0.13
N ILE A 148 11.86 1.50 0.73
CA ILE A 148 13.15 1.80 0.10
C ILE A 148 14.02 0.52 0.05
N ARG A 149 13.43 -0.54 -0.48
CA ARG A 149 14.02 -1.88 -0.58
C ARG A 149 13.17 -2.71 -1.53
N ARG A 150 13.63 -3.92 -1.81
CA ARG A 150 12.75 -4.96 -2.34
C ARG A 150 11.62 -5.22 -1.35
N GLY A 151 10.38 -5.04 -1.79
CA GLY A 151 9.21 -5.55 -1.08
C GLY A 151 9.23 -7.08 -1.07
N GLY A 152 8.72 -7.71 -0.02
CA GLY A 152 8.70 -9.18 0.08
C GLY A 152 7.93 -9.86 -1.07
N ARG A 153 7.13 -9.08 -1.78
CA ARG A 153 6.27 -9.46 -2.90
C ARG A 153 6.52 -8.63 -4.15
N SER A 154 7.57 -7.81 -4.19
CA SER A 154 7.95 -7.10 -5.42
C SER A 154 8.99 -7.89 -6.20
N SER A 155 8.83 -7.95 -7.53
CA SER A 155 9.74 -8.65 -8.43
C SER A 155 10.29 -7.69 -9.49
N PRO A 156 11.16 -6.72 -9.10
CA PRO A 156 11.74 -5.76 -10.04
C PRO A 156 12.50 -6.42 -11.21
N GLU A 157 12.97 -7.65 -11.01
CA GLU A 157 13.66 -8.47 -12.01
C GLU A 157 12.74 -9.13 -13.05
N THR A 158 11.41 -9.11 -12.88
CA THR A 158 10.46 -9.82 -13.77
C THR A 158 9.97 -9.00 -14.97
N GLY A 159 10.64 -7.91 -15.32
CA GLY A 159 10.26 -7.04 -16.45
C GLY A 159 10.39 -7.72 -17.82
N ARG A 160 9.27 -7.71 -18.58
CA ARG A 160 9.05 -8.05 -20.01
C ARG A 160 9.93 -9.14 -20.63
N LYS A 161 9.29 -10.23 -21.10
CA LYS A 161 9.90 -11.08 -22.14
C LYS A 161 10.33 -10.16 -23.30
N ASN A 162 11.61 -10.19 -23.62
CA ASN A 162 12.14 -9.58 -24.84
C ASN A 162 11.39 -10.21 -26.02
N GLU A 163 10.58 -9.40 -26.72
CA GLU A 163 10.17 -9.67 -28.10
C GLU A 163 11.17 -9.01 -29.05
#